data_AF-A0A351KBA0-F1
#
_entry.id   AF-A0A351KBA0-F1
#
_cell.length_a   1.000
_cell.length_b   1.000
_cell.length_c   1.000
_cell.angle_alpha   90.00
_cell.angle_beta   90.00
_cell.angle_gamma   90.00
#
_symmetry.space_group_name_H-M   'P 1'
#
loop_
_entity.id
_entity.type
_entity.pdbx_description
1 polymer ?
#
loop_
_entity_poly.entity_id
_entity_poly.type
_entity_poly.pdbx_seq_one_letter_code
_entity_poly.pdbx_strand_id
1 'polypeptide(L)' 'MMRLRVRYSKKGKVRFTSHRDVARIWERALRRVGLPMAYSQGFSPRPKMSFGLALSTGHESEAEFLELELS' A
#
# COMPACT_ATOMS: atom_id res chain seq x y z
N MET A 1 -1.77 18.30 -6.54
CA MET A 1 -1.44 16.88 -6.34
C MET A 1 -0.78 16.73 -4.98
N MET A 2 -1.40 15.96 -4.08
CA MET A 2 -0.92 15.77 -2.71
C MET A 2 -0.28 14.39 -2.56
N ARG A 3 0.87 14.32 -1.89
CA ARG A 3 1.54 13.06 -1.57
C ARG A 3 1.41 12.76 -0.09
N LEU A 4 0.93 11.57 0.22
CA LEU A 4 0.77 11.09 1.59
C LEU A 4 1.71 9.90 1.82
N ARG A 5 2.53 9.97 2.88
CA ARG A 5 3.33 8.85 3.35
C ARG A 5 2.69 8.24 4.58
N VAL A 6 2.33 6.98 4.49
CA VAL A 6 1.71 6.19 5.56
C VAL A 6 2.77 5.28 6.17
N ARG A 7 2.95 5.37 7.49
CA ARG A 7 3.74 4.40 8.27
C ARG A 7 2.79 3.38 8.88
N TYR A 8 3.11 2.11 8.75
CA TYR A 8 2.34 1.03 9.37
C TYR A 8 3.28 -0.05 9.94
N SER A 9 2.76 -0.89 10.83
CA SER A 9 3.48 -2.04 11.36
C SER A 9 2.92 -3.34 10.77
N LYS A 10 3.77 -4.37 10.72
CA LYS A 10 3.40 -5.73 10.31
C LYS A 10 3.82 -6.67 11.43
N LYS A 11 2.85 -7.06 12.28
CA LYS A 11 3.07 -7.86 13.48
C LYS A 11 2.09 -9.03 13.60
N GLY A 12 2.47 -10.10 14.29
CA GLY A 12 1.60 -11.25 14.50
C GLY A 12 1.16 -11.89 13.19
N LYS A 13 -0.12 -12.29 13.08
CA LYS A 13 -0.61 -13.08 11.93
C LYS A 13 -0.42 -12.41 10.56
N VAL A 14 -0.41 -11.08 10.48
CA VAL A 14 -0.22 -10.38 9.19
C VAL A 14 1.17 -10.56 8.60
N ARG A 15 2.18 -10.97 9.39
CA ARG A 15 3.55 -11.25 8.93
C ARG A 15 3.64 -12.30 7.82
N PHE A 16 2.67 -13.22 7.79
CA PHE A 16 2.57 -14.28 6.78
C PHE A 16 1.92 -13.84 5.47
N THR A 17 1.48 -12.58 5.38
CA THR A 17 0.93 -12.02 4.14
C THR A 17 2.07 -11.66 3.19
N SER A 18 1.99 -12.13 1.94
CA SER A 18 2.97 -11.78 0.90
C SER A 18 2.95 -10.29 0.57
N HIS A 19 4.02 -9.74 0.00
CA HIS A 19 4.04 -8.34 -0.42
C HIS A 19 2.91 -7.99 -1.40
N ARG A 20 2.60 -8.89 -2.34
CA ARG A 20 1.50 -8.70 -3.30
C ARG A 20 0.14 -8.65 -2.61
N ASP A 21 -0.07 -9.49 -1.60
CA ASP A 21 -1.33 -9.49 -0.85
C ASP A 21 -1.45 -8.25 0.05
N VAL A 22 -0.34 -7.77 0.63
CA VAL A 22 -0.31 -6.47 1.33
C VAL A 22 -0.74 -5.35 0.39
N ALA A 23 -0.19 -5.30 -0.83
CA ALA A 23 -0.59 -4.29 -1.82
C ALA A 23 -2.09 -4.37 -2.16
N ARG A 24 -2.65 -5.58 -2.32
CA ARG A 24 -4.09 -5.78 -2.55
C ARG A 24 -4.95 -5.39 -1.35
N ILE A 25 -4.47 -5.60 -0.12
CA ILE A 25 -5.16 -5.17 1.10
C ILE A 25 -5.25 -3.64 1.13
N TRP A 26 -4.13 -2.95 0.88
CA TRP A 26 -4.11 -1.49 0.79
C TRP A 26 -5.02 -0.95 -0.30
N GLU A 27 -4.93 -1.49 -1.53
CA GLU A 27 -5.79 -1.06 -2.63
C GLU A 27 -7.29 -1.20 -2.29
N ARG A 28 -7.68 -2.32 -1.67
CA ARG A 28 -9.07 -2.54 -1.23
C ARG A 28 -9.47 -1.59 -0.11
N ALA A 29 -8.60 -1.33 0.86
CA ALA A 29 -8.89 -0.43 1.97
C ALA A 29 -9.10 1.01 1.46
N LEU A 30 -8.20 1.51 0.62
CA LEU A 30 -8.28 2.85 0.02
C LEU A 30 -9.53 3.03 -0.84
N ARG A 31 -9.87 2.00 -1.63
CA ARG A 31 -11.12 1.98 -2.41
C ARG A 31 -12.36 2.00 -1.52
N ARG A 32 -12.36 1.22 -0.43
CA ARG A 32 -13.50 1.12 0.49
C ARG A 32 -13.79 2.44 1.21
N VAL A 33 -12.77 3.23 1.51
CA VAL A 33 -12.93 4.55 2.14
C VAL A 33 -13.15 5.69 1.14
N GLY A 34 -13.15 5.39 -0.17
CA GLY A 34 -13.36 6.39 -1.21
C GLY A 34 -12.26 7.44 -1.31
N LEU A 35 -11.01 7.08 -1.00
CA LEU A 35 -9.91 8.05 -1.04
C LEU A 35 -9.67 8.53 -2.49
N PRO A 36 -9.52 9.86 -2.74
CA PRO A 36 -9.34 10.41 -4.09
C PRO A 36 -7.91 10.14 -4.60
N MET A 37 -7.67 8.89 -4.99
CA MET A 37 -6.37 8.46 -5.52
C MET A 37 -6.13 9.03 -6.92
N ALA A 38 -4.89 9.46 -7.19
CA ALA A 38 -4.44 9.69 -8.54
C ALA A 38 -4.23 8.35 -9.27
N TYR A 39 -4.45 8.33 -10.58
CA TYR A 39 -4.33 7.12 -11.42
C TYR A 39 -3.26 7.28 -12.50
N SER A 40 -2.68 6.16 -12.93
CA SER A 40 -1.81 6.10 -14.10
C SER A 40 -2.57 6.42 -15.39
N GLN A 41 -1.87 6.94 -16.40
CA GLN A 41 -2.43 7.40 -17.68
C GLN A 41 -2.37 6.32 -18.79
N GLY A 42 -2.29 5.04 -18.42
CA GLY A 42 -2.19 3.93 -19.38
C GLY A 42 -3.54 3.26 -19.67
N PHE A 43 -3.55 2.28 -20.59
CA PHE A 43 -4.74 1.51 -20.98
C PHE A 43 -5.40 0.71 -19.84
N SER A 44 -4.69 0.50 -18.73
CA SER A 44 -5.25 -0.05 -17.49
C SER A 44 -4.86 0.88 -16.32
N PRO A 45 -5.69 1.90 -16.02
CA PRO A 45 -5.41 2.84 -14.94
C PRO A 45 -5.29 2.11 -13.60
N ARG A 46 -4.16 2.31 -12.93
CA ARG A 46 -3.91 1.80 -11.58
C ARG A 46 -3.76 2.97 -10.62
N PRO A 47 -4.26 2.86 -9.38
CA PRO A 47 -4.03 3.89 -8.39
C PRO A 47 -2.51 4.01 -8.14
N LYS A 48 -2.03 5.25 -8.07
CA LYS A 48 -0.62 5.55 -7.89
C LYS A 48 -0.23 5.35 -6.42
N MET A 49 0.41 4.22 -6.17
CA MET A 49 0.91 3.80 -4.87
C MET A 49 2.30 3.18 -5.03
N SER A 50 3.20 3.49 -4.12
CA SER A 50 4.54 2.90 -4.04
C SER A 50 4.82 2.39 -2.63
N PHE A 51 5.48 1.25 -2.56
CA PHE A 51 5.85 0.60 -1.30
C PHE A 51 7.35 0.73 -1.08
N GLY A 52 7.77 0.70 0.18
CA GLY A 52 9.18 0.47 0.52
C GLY A 52 9.67 -0.93 0.13
N LEU A 53 10.87 -1.28 0.60
CA LEU A 53 11.41 -2.62 0.41
C LEU A 53 10.46 -3.67 1.01
N ALA A 54 10.22 -4.75 0.28
CA ALA A 54 9.36 -5.81 0.74
C ALA A 54 9.99 -6.56 1.92
N LEU A 55 9.27 -6.61 3.05
CA LEU A 55 9.64 -7.47 4.15
C LEU A 55 9.43 -8.96 3.79
N SER A 56 10.44 -9.79 4.05
CA SER A 56 10.39 -11.24 3.87
C SER A 56 9.19 -11.86 4.61
N THR A 57 8.51 -12.80 3.97
CA THR A 57 7.37 -13.51 4.58
C THR A 57 7.78 -14.12 5.91
N GLY A 58 6.92 -13.99 6.92
CA GLY A 58 7.18 -14.49 8.27
C GLY A 58 7.90 -13.51 9.20
N HIS A 59 8.46 -12.42 8.68
CA HIS A 59 9.15 -11.40 9.49
C HIS A 59 8.20 -10.30 9.95
N GLU A 60 8.52 -9.70 11.10
CA GLU A 60 7.78 -8.58 11.67
C GLU A 60 8.55 -7.26 11.52
N SER A 61 7.81 -6.16 11.47
CA SER A 61 8.36 -4.81 11.32
C SER A 61 7.49 -3.78 12.02
N GLU A 62 8.14 -2.80 12.66
CA GLU A 62 7.51 -1.65 13.31
C GLU A 62 7.20 -0.50 12.35
N ALA A 63 7.90 -0.47 11.21
CA ALA A 63 7.91 0.68 10.32
C ALA A 63 8.07 0.25 8.86
N GLU A 64 6.94 -0.07 8.26
CA GLU A 64 6.77 -0.16 6.82
C GLU A 64 6.23 1.16 6.29
N PHE A 65 6.53 1.46 5.02
CA PHE A 65 6.11 2.72 4.39
C PHE A 65 5.36 2.47 3.08
N LEU A 66 4.28 3.23 2.91
CA LEU A 66 3.47 3.31 1.71
C LEU A 66 3.33 4.78 1.32
N GLU A 67 3.62 5.10 0.08
CA GLU A 67 3.38 6.43 -0.48
C GLU A 67 2.18 6.38 -1.43
N LEU A 68 1.32 7.38 -1.29
CA LEU A 68 0.10 7.54 -2.05
C LEU A 68 0.11 8.89 -2.76
N GLU A 69 -0.32 8.92 -4.01
CA GLU A 69 -0.55 10.16 -4.75
C GLU A 69 -2.06 10.40 -4.87
N LEU A 70 -2.53 11.56 -4.43
CA LEU A 70 -3.94 11.94 -4.41
C LEU A 70 -4.24 12.99 -5.49
N SER A 71 -5.43 12.89 -6.09
CA SER A 71 -5.95 13.78 -7.13
C SER A 71 -6.50 15.07 -6.55
#